data_AF-A0A429GCD7-F1
#
_entry.id   AF-A0A429GCD7-F1
#
_cell.length_a   1.000
_cell.length_b   1.000
_cell.length_c   1.000
_cell.angle_alpha   90.00
_cell.angle_beta   90.00
_cell.angle_gamma   90.00
#
_symmetry.space_group_name_H-M   'P 1'
#
loop_
_entity.id
_entity.type
_entity.pdbx_description
1 polymer ?
#
loop_
_entity_poly.entity_id
_entity_poly.type
_entity_poly.pdbx_seq_one_letter_code
_entity_poly.pdbx_strand_id
1 'polypeptide(L)'
;MVHIRSVVPTSKLKEWLENPDKMIDEADFWVSAGTYDHWRWSLNYPREYEDECTYWGSRIEAQELSGIFSAAKGGVAATSGKLFEEFVNGRRPNIVIFYTNNVGIMGAGLVVQCEFDFLNLFWPDEKKSGNVEFPFRFKMKVLWLEPSVLTDKWRGDEELTELLKDYTRSGLQHIVRPDVIDKLRPMLKIRVREYGKSGVRLSSIAERLSVERLRGVLEKRGLSFESSVLEQVISALKSGKHLLLVGPPGTGKTTLARAIAEACNLKLVEKTASGEWSRVDIIGGPVFVGGEVRWKSGALLEAIAEHLTGNGALLLIDEINRANMDRAFGEFFTIFGGELDEWAIPESLFHEMEAYKEGKLDRQGMLLMEEWEKRHGGPLKVPESFRIIATMNVYDRRYLFTLGYALLRRFAVVEVSNPSEDELRKVLSKRCDNEAVINELLGLYQDLKNKNFELGIALLIDSVKLACAMAQSSEVKKAVDIAIKMVVVPQLEGLLPDQLKEIKDALKTRNYRESLNLFNRLYQEAEYGERSA
;
A
#
# COMPACT_ATOMS: atom_id res chain seq x y z
N MET A 1 6.55 -33.50 1.48
CA MET A 1 6.40 -32.04 1.41
C MET A 1 6.90 -31.61 0.03
N VAL A 2 6.00 -31.31 -0.90
CA VAL A 2 6.37 -30.72 -2.21
C VAL A 2 5.92 -29.26 -2.17
N HIS A 3 6.70 -28.42 -1.49
CA HIS A 3 6.55 -26.98 -1.61
C HIS A 3 7.28 -26.54 -2.89
N ILE A 4 6.56 -26.40 -4.00
CA ILE A 4 7.10 -25.70 -5.17
C ILE A 4 6.87 -24.20 -4.91
N ARG A 5 7.75 -23.59 -4.11
CA ARG A 5 7.82 -22.13 -4.01
C ARG A 5 8.47 -21.58 -5.28
N SER A 6 7.68 -21.39 -6.33
CA SER A 6 8.07 -20.53 -7.46
C SER A 6 7.56 -19.12 -7.18
N VAL A 7 8.41 -18.25 -6.64
CA VAL A 7 8.08 -16.84 -6.35
C VAL A 7 8.12 -15.98 -7.63
N VAL A 8 8.57 -16.54 -8.75
CA VAL A 8 8.63 -15.86 -10.05
C VAL A 8 7.63 -16.51 -11.00
N PRO A 9 6.67 -15.75 -11.58
CA PRO A 9 5.84 -16.23 -12.67
C PRO A 9 6.72 -16.72 -13.81
N THR A 10 6.53 -17.97 -14.25
CA THR A 10 7.20 -18.44 -15.47
C THR A 10 6.85 -17.51 -16.63
N SER A 11 7.73 -17.40 -17.63
CA SER A 11 7.47 -16.62 -18.85
C SER A 11 6.11 -16.94 -19.48
N LYS A 12 5.69 -18.22 -19.38
CA LYS A 12 4.39 -18.72 -19.86
C LYS A 12 3.20 -18.18 -19.07
N LEU A 13 3.31 -18.06 -17.74
CA LEU A 13 2.25 -17.46 -16.92
C LEU A 13 2.09 -15.96 -17.23
N LYS A 14 3.20 -15.25 -17.48
CA LYS A 14 3.15 -13.84 -17.93
C LYS A 14 2.45 -13.71 -19.28
N GLU A 15 2.81 -14.54 -20.26
CA GLU A 15 2.18 -14.55 -21.59
C GLU A 15 0.65 -14.74 -21.49
N TRP A 16 0.19 -15.67 -20.65
CA TRP A 16 -1.24 -15.91 -20.46
C TRP A 16 -1.99 -14.72 -19.84
N LEU A 17 -1.37 -14.04 -18.88
CA LEU A 17 -1.97 -12.88 -18.23
C LEU A 17 -1.93 -11.62 -19.10
N GLU A 18 -0.94 -11.48 -19.98
CA GLU A 18 -0.85 -10.38 -20.95
C GLU A 18 -1.87 -10.53 -22.10
N ASN A 19 -2.31 -11.76 -22.40
CA ASN A 19 -3.33 -12.02 -23.41
C ASN A 19 -4.44 -12.97 -22.90
N PRO A 20 -5.41 -12.43 -22.13
CA PRO A 20 -6.48 -13.23 -21.52
C PRO A 20 -7.37 -13.96 -22.54
N ASP A 21 -7.59 -13.38 -23.72
CA ASP A 21 -8.43 -14.02 -24.74
C ASP A 21 -7.76 -15.28 -25.30
N LYS A 22 -6.47 -15.19 -25.63
CA LYS A 22 -5.68 -16.34 -26.10
C LYS A 22 -5.59 -17.42 -25.01
N MET A 23 -5.38 -17.01 -23.76
CA MET A 23 -5.39 -17.93 -22.62
C MET A 23 -6.73 -18.66 -22.52
N ILE A 24 -7.87 -17.95 -22.60
CA ILE A 24 -9.22 -18.57 -22.55
C ILE A 24 -9.44 -19.52 -23.73
N ASP A 25 -8.89 -19.22 -24.92
CA ASP A 25 -8.99 -20.11 -26.09
C ASP A 25 -8.18 -21.40 -25.97
N GLU A 26 -7.12 -21.39 -25.18
CA GLU A 26 -6.27 -22.55 -24.96
C GLU A 26 -6.64 -23.31 -23.69
N ALA A 27 -7.54 -22.76 -22.86
CA ALA A 27 -7.83 -23.25 -21.53
C ALA A 27 -8.71 -24.51 -21.50
N ASP A 28 -8.41 -25.33 -20.48
CA ASP A 28 -9.31 -26.36 -19.98
C ASP A 28 -10.13 -25.74 -18.82
N PHE A 29 -11.44 -26.05 -18.79
CA PHE A 29 -12.39 -25.40 -17.88
C PHE A 29 -12.95 -26.37 -16.85
N TRP A 30 -13.06 -25.88 -15.62
CA TRP A 30 -13.52 -26.65 -14.48
C TRP A 30 -14.59 -25.87 -13.73
N VAL A 31 -15.54 -26.56 -13.11
CA VAL A 31 -16.46 -25.94 -12.13
C VAL A 31 -16.13 -26.47 -10.76
N SER A 32 -15.88 -25.57 -9.82
CA SER A 32 -15.67 -25.91 -8.42
C SER A 32 -16.89 -25.50 -7.60
N ALA A 33 -17.62 -26.51 -7.11
CA ALA A 33 -18.76 -26.32 -6.24
C ALA A 33 -18.31 -26.33 -4.77
N GLY A 34 -18.63 -25.26 -4.03
CA GLY A 34 -18.30 -25.11 -2.62
C GLY A 34 -19.44 -24.47 -1.83
N THR A 35 -19.35 -24.52 -0.50
CA THR A 35 -20.29 -23.79 0.37
C THR A 35 -20.01 -22.29 0.30
N TYR A 36 -21.02 -21.50 0.63
CA TYR A 36 -20.91 -20.04 0.69
C TYR A 36 -19.75 -19.62 1.60
N ASP A 37 -19.69 -20.16 2.82
CA ASP A 37 -18.66 -19.81 3.80
C ASP A 37 -17.26 -20.21 3.34
N HIS A 38 -17.10 -21.38 2.72
CA HIS A 38 -15.80 -21.83 2.25
C HIS A 38 -15.29 -20.92 1.12
N TRP A 39 -16.15 -20.54 0.17
CA TRP A 39 -15.79 -19.56 -0.86
C TRP A 39 -15.55 -18.17 -0.30
N ARG A 40 -16.31 -17.75 0.72
CA ARG A 40 -16.10 -16.48 1.43
C ARG A 40 -14.72 -16.43 2.08
N TRP A 41 -14.30 -17.50 2.76
CA TRP A 41 -12.95 -17.58 3.32
C TRP A 41 -11.89 -17.59 2.24
N SER A 42 -12.11 -18.38 1.17
CA SER A 42 -11.19 -18.50 0.04
C SER A 42 -10.93 -17.15 -0.64
N LEU A 43 -11.99 -16.39 -0.90
CA LEU A 43 -11.94 -15.08 -1.57
C LEU A 43 -11.50 -13.94 -0.63
N ASN A 44 -11.71 -14.06 0.68
CA ASN A 44 -11.20 -13.09 1.66
C ASN A 44 -9.72 -13.34 2.03
N TYR A 45 -9.20 -14.55 1.87
CA TYR A 45 -7.80 -14.87 2.15
C TYR A 45 -6.79 -13.91 1.48
N PRO A 46 -6.90 -13.58 0.17
CA PRO A 46 -6.02 -12.59 -0.45
C PRO A 46 -6.06 -11.20 0.22
N ARG A 47 -7.18 -10.81 0.85
CA ARG A 47 -7.27 -9.53 1.58
C ARG A 47 -6.39 -9.52 2.82
N GLU A 48 -6.06 -10.69 3.37
CA GLU A 48 -5.33 -10.84 4.63
C GLU A 48 -3.86 -11.30 4.45
N TYR A 49 -3.52 -12.09 3.43
CA TYR A 49 -2.22 -12.80 3.40
C TYR A 49 -1.44 -12.82 2.07
N GLU A 50 -2.09 -12.84 0.90
CA GLU A 50 -1.37 -12.91 -0.39
C GLU A 50 -2.17 -12.28 -1.54
N ASP A 51 -1.68 -11.15 -2.06
CA ASP A 51 -2.42 -10.34 -3.03
C ASP A 51 -2.69 -11.09 -4.36
N GLU A 52 -3.89 -10.84 -4.91
CA GLU A 52 -4.35 -11.27 -6.24
C GLU A 52 -4.55 -12.78 -6.45
N CYS A 53 -4.34 -13.61 -5.42
CA CYS A 53 -4.57 -15.06 -5.49
C CYS A 53 -5.63 -15.52 -4.48
N THR A 54 -6.61 -16.29 -4.93
CA THR A 54 -7.55 -17.03 -4.06
C THR A 54 -7.09 -18.47 -3.89
N TYR A 55 -7.43 -19.07 -2.75
CA TYR A 55 -7.12 -20.47 -2.46
C TYR A 55 -8.42 -21.25 -2.31
N TRP A 56 -8.56 -22.38 -2.99
CA TRP A 56 -9.68 -23.29 -2.78
C TRP A 56 -9.20 -24.65 -2.30
N GLY A 57 -9.77 -25.14 -1.20
CA GLY A 57 -9.43 -26.41 -0.58
C GLY A 57 -10.29 -27.56 -1.08
N SER A 58 -9.72 -28.75 -1.22
CA SER A 58 -10.46 -29.98 -1.47
C SER A 58 -10.24 -30.97 -0.33
N ARG A 59 -11.33 -31.61 0.11
CA ARG A 59 -11.25 -32.74 1.04
C ARG A 59 -10.75 -33.93 0.23
N ILE A 60 -9.63 -34.51 0.64
CA ILE A 60 -9.12 -35.76 0.06
C ILE A 60 -9.09 -36.80 1.17
N GLU A 61 -9.72 -37.94 0.94
CA GLU A 61 -9.69 -39.05 1.89
C GLU A 61 -8.36 -39.83 1.80
N ALA A 62 -7.92 -40.45 2.90
CA ALA A 62 -6.67 -41.19 2.96
C ALA A 62 -6.57 -42.32 1.91
N GLN A 63 -7.71 -42.91 1.52
CA GLN A 63 -7.80 -43.92 0.46
C GLN A 63 -7.55 -43.33 -0.94
N GLU A 64 -8.01 -42.11 -1.21
CA GLU A 64 -7.79 -41.41 -2.48
C GLU A 64 -6.33 -40.94 -2.64
N LEU A 65 -5.70 -40.54 -1.54
CA LEU A 65 -4.25 -40.28 -1.50
C LEU A 65 -3.44 -41.50 -1.91
N SER A 66 -3.82 -42.70 -1.44
CA SER A 66 -3.18 -43.95 -1.86
C SER A 66 -3.35 -44.23 -3.37
N GLY A 67 -4.50 -43.84 -3.95
CA GLY A 67 -4.77 -43.87 -5.39
C GLY A 67 -3.88 -42.92 -6.19
N ILE A 68 -3.65 -41.69 -5.69
CA ILE A 68 -2.79 -40.68 -6.31
C ILE A 68 -1.33 -41.12 -6.30
N PHE A 69 -0.84 -41.72 -5.20
CA PHE A 69 0.52 -42.25 -5.13
C PHE A 69 0.71 -43.58 -5.88
N SER A 70 -0.34 -44.40 -6.03
CA SER A 70 -0.29 -45.66 -6.80
C SER A 70 -0.45 -45.48 -8.31
N ALA A 71 -1.10 -44.40 -8.77
CA ALA A 71 -1.16 -44.01 -10.18
C ALA A 71 0.24 -43.80 -10.80
N ALA A 72 1.25 -43.48 -9.98
CA ALA A 72 2.66 -43.44 -10.40
C ALA A 72 3.24 -44.83 -10.76
N LYS A 73 2.51 -45.94 -10.58
CA LYS A 73 2.95 -47.31 -10.88
C LYS A 73 1.95 -48.23 -11.60
N GLY A 74 0.76 -47.78 -11.98
CA GLY A 74 -0.08 -48.52 -12.94
C GLY A 74 -1.58 -48.45 -12.72
N GLY A 75 -2.30 -48.11 -13.79
CA GLY A 75 -3.64 -48.59 -14.15
C GLY A 75 -4.76 -48.62 -13.10
N VAL A 76 -5.65 -47.62 -13.21
CA VAL A 76 -7.08 -47.58 -12.81
C VAL A 76 -7.41 -47.19 -11.37
N ALA A 77 -7.53 -45.87 -11.15
CA ALA A 77 -8.50 -45.22 -10.26
C ALA A 77 -8.94 -43.89 -10.93
N ALA A 78 -10.18 -43.84 -11.43
CA ALA A 78 -10.47 -43.23 -12.74
C ALA A 78 -10.96 -41.78 -12.78
N THR A 79 -10.91 -40.99 -11.69
CA THR A 79 -11.37 -39.58 -11.77
C THR A 79 -10.39 -38.59 -11.17
N SER A 80 -9.96 -38.78 -9.92
CA SER A 80 -9.07 -37.84 -9.22
C SER A 80 -7.59 -37.95 -9.66
N GLY A 81 -7.12 -39.16 -10.00
CA GLY A 81 -5.75 -39.40 -10.45
C GLY A 81 -5.47 -38.94 -11.89
N LYS A 82 -6.45 -39.14 -12.80
CA LYS A 82 -6.40 -38.63 -14.17
C LYS A 82 -6.46 -37.10 -14.21
N LEU A 83 -7.28 -36.52 -13.32
CA LEU A 83 -7.31 -35.08 -13.03
C LEU A 83 -5.91 -34.56 -12.72
N PHE A 84 -5.21 -35.21 -11.80
CA PHE A 84 -3.87 -34.79 -11.35
C PHE A 84 -2.83 -34.89 -12.47
N GLU A 85 -2.84 -35.96 -13.27
CA GLU A 85 -1.95 -36.09 -14.43
C GLU A 85 -2.20 -35.01 -15.49
N GLU A 86 -3.45 -34.72 -15.86
CA GLU A 86 -3.77 -33.69 -16.87
C GLU A 86 -3.44 -32.27 -16.37
N PHE A 87 -3.70 -32.02 -15.08
CA PHE A 87 -3.47 -30.72 -14.43
C PHE A 87 -1.98 -30.43 -14.18
N VAL A 88 -1.18 -31.46 -13.86
CA VAL A 88 0.27 -31.34 -13.60
C VAL A 88 1.10 -31.44 -14.88
N ASN A 89 0.66 -32.16 -15.92
CA ASN A 89 1.41 -32.29 -17.18
C ASN A 89 1.45 -31.02 -18.06
N GLY A 90 0.85 -29.90 -17.62
CA GLY A 90 1.41 -28.56 -17.80
C GLY A 90 1.48 -27.96 -19.21
N ARG A 91 0.59 -28.36 -20.13
CA ARG A 91 0.60 -27.78 -21.50
C ARG A 91 -0.38 -26.63 -21.72
N ARG A 92 -1.52 -26.60 -21.01
CA ARG A 92 -2.61 -25.63 -21.20
C ARG A 92 -2.99 -24.90 -19.88
N PRO A 93 -3.56 -23.69 -19.95
CA PRO A 93 -4.07 -22.99 -18.78
C PRO A 93 -5.32 -23.70 -18.22
N ASN A 94 -5.43 -23.79 -16.89
CA ASN A 94 -6.59 -24.39 -16.23
C ASN A 94 -7.40 -23.29 -15.55
N ILE A 95 -8.64 -23.09 -16.01
CA ILE A 95 -9.55 -22.08 -15.46
C ILE A 95 -10.64 -22.76 -14.65
N VAL A 96 -10.74 -22.39 -13.38
CA VAL A 96 -11.77 -22.87 -12.46
C VAL A 96 -12.85 -21.81 -12.32
N ILE A 97 -14.09 -22.20 -12.58
CA ILE A 97 -15.30 -21.40 -12.39
C ILE A 97 -15.84 -21.66 -10.98
N PHE A 98 -16.12 -20.58 -10.25
CA PHE A 98 -16.53 -20.63 -8.84
C PHE A 98 -18.04 -20.76 -8.74
N TYR A 99 -18.52 -21.79 -8.06
CA TYR A 99 -19.94 -22.03 -7.84
C TYR A 99 -20.26 -22.21 -6.36
N THR A 100 -21.34 -21.58 -5.90
CA THR A 100 -21.94 -21.88 -4.59
C THR A 100 -23.46 -22.03 -4.70
N ASN A 101 -23.99 -22.99 -3.94
CA ASN A 101 -25.43 -23.21 -3.81
C ASN A 101 -26.14 -21.92 -3.36
N ASN A 102 -27.34 -21.67 -3.87
CA ASN A 102 -28.19 -20.49 -3.62
C ASN A 102 -27.65 -19.14 -4.13
N VAL A 103 -26.46 -19.09 -4.72
CA VAL A 103 -25.92 -17.88 -5.37
C VAL A 103 -25.76 -18.12 -6.87
N GLY A 104 -25.14 -19.23 -7.26
CA GLY A 104 -24.80 -19.53 -8.66
C GLY A 104 -23.30 -19.40 -8.95
N ILE A 105 -22.99 -19.16 -10.22
CA ILE A 105 -21.63 -18.93 -10.72
C ILE A 105 -21.21 -17.51 -10.37
N MET A 106 -20.10 -17.35 -9.68
CA MET A 106 -19.73 -16.07 -9.05
C MET A 106 -18.35 -15.55 -9.44
N GLY A 107 -17.60 -16.32 -10.22
CA GLY A 107 -16.29 -15.90 -10.68
C GLY A 107 -15.52 -16.99 -11.41
N ALA A 108 -14.29 -16.65 -11.79
CA ALA A 108 -13.35 -17.55 -12.40
C ALA A 108 -11.90 -17.24 -11.98
N GLY A 109 -11.07 -18.27 -11.87
CA GLY A 109 -9.65 -18.15 -11.55
C GLY A 109 -8.76 -19.08 -12.36
N LEU A 110 -7.61 -18.58 -12.78
CA LEU A 110 -6.55 -19.34 -13.40
C LEU A 110 -5.72 -20.05 -12.33
N VAL A 111 -5.56 -21.35 -12.42
CA VAL A 111 -4.74 -22.08 -11.44
C VAL A 111 -3.27 -21.85 -11.72
N VAL A 112 -2.56 -21.38 -10.70
CA VAL A 112 -1.12 -21.06 -10.77
C VAL A 112 -0.26 -22.05 -9.98
N GLN A 113 -0.84 -22.70 -8.96
CA GLN A 113 -0.12 -23.66 -8.11
C GLN A 113 -1.08 -24.63 -7.44
N CYS A 114 -0.62 -25.87 -7.21
CA CYS A 114 -1.27 -26.85 -6.34
C CYS A 114 -0.42 -27.08 -5.10
N GLU A 115 -1.05 -27.20 -3.93
CA GLU A 115 -0.38 -27.40 -2.65
C GLU A 115 -0.95 -28.59 -1.90
N PHE A 116 -0.07 -29.40 -1.30
CA PHE A 116 -0.42 -30.44 -0.34
C PHE A 116 0.16 -30.08 1.02
N ASP A 117 -0.71 -29.77 1.97
CA ASP A 117 -0.37 -29.28 3.29
C ASP A 117 -1.26 -29.93 4.34
N PHE A 118 -0.68 -30.86 5.09
CA PHE A 118 -1.35 -31.61 6.15
C PHE A 118 -1.08 -31.04 7.55
N LEU A 119 -0.35 -29.94 7.64
CA LEU A 119 0.18 -29.43 8.91
C LEU A 119 -0.42 -28.07 9.28
N ASN A 120 -0.69 -27.19 8.31
CA ASN A 120 -1.15 -25.85 8.62
C ASN A 120 -2.67 -25.73 8.59
N LEU A 121 -3.23 -25.22 9.69
CA LEU A 121 -4.64 -24.83 9.81
C LEU A 121 -4.86 -23.50 9.08
N PHE A 122 -5.49 -23.55 7.92
CA PHE A 122 -5.60 -22.44 6.98
C PHE A 122 -6.94 -21.72 7.12
N TRP A 123 -8.06 -22.45 7.08
CA TRP A 123 -9.41 -21.88 7.19
C TRP A 123 -9.87 -21.74 8.66
N PRO A 124 -10.81 -20.82 8.95
CA PRO A 124 -11.35 -20.63 10.31
C PRO A 124 -11.85 -21.91 10.98
N ASP A 125 -12.50 -22.79 10.22
CA ASP A 125 -13.03 -24.06 10.75
C ASP A 125 -11.93 -25.07 11.08
N GLU A 126 -10.82 -25.11 10.32
CA GLU A 126 -9.64 -25.90 10.68
C GLU A 126 -8.99 -25.36 11.96
N LYS A 127 -8.87 -24.02 12.07
CA LYS A 127 -8.34 -23.37 13.28
C LYS A 127 -9.20 -23.66 14.52
N LYS A 128 -10.52 -23.73 14.34
CA LYS A 128 -11.48 -24.02 15.42
C LYS A 128 -11.49 -25.49 15.81
N SER A 129 -11.43 -26.40 14.84
CA SER A 129 -11.44 -27.85 15.08
C SER A 129 -10.09 -28.40 15.49
N GLY A 130 -9.00 -27.67 15.20
CA GLY A 130 -7.62 -28.11 15.42
C GLY A 130 -7.13 -29.14 14.41
N ASN A 131 -7.90 -29.43 13.36
CA ASN A 131 -7.57 -30.44 12.35
C ASN A 131 -7.56 -29.82 10.95
N VAL A 132 -6.63 -30.29 10.11
CA VAL A 132 -6.61 -29.95 8.69
C VAL A 132 -7.72 -30.73 7.98
N GLU A 133 -8.72 -30.03 7.48
CA GLU A 133 -9.85 -30.60 6.73
C GLU A 133 -9.60 -30.58 5.21
N PHE A 134 -8.85 -29.59 4.71
CA PHE A 134 -8.60 -29.39 3.29
C PHE A 134 -7.08 -29.40 3.00
N PRO A 135 -6.46 -30.60 3.05
CA PRO A 135 -5.02 -30.73 2.89
C PRO A 135 -4.53 -30.49 1.46
N PHE A 136 -5.44 -30.45 0.47
CA PHE A 136 -5.10 -30.14 -0.91
C PHE A 136 -5.70 -28.81 -1.32
N ARG A 137 -4.89 -27.93 -1.91
CA ARG A 137 -5.27 -26.53 -2.19
C ARG A 137 -4.87 -26.13 -3.58
N PHE A 138 -5.76 -25.41 -4.26
CA PHE A 138 -5.46 -24.74 -5.52
C PHE A 138 -5.25 -23.26 -5.26
N LYS A 139 -4.06 -22.77 -5.58
CA LYS A 139 -3.80 -21.33 -5.66
C LYS A 139 -4.19 -20.84 -7.04
N MET A 140 -5.05 -19.84 -7.09
CA MET A 140 -5.63 -19.34 -8.33
C MET A 140 -5.53 -17.84 -8.44
N LYS A 141 -5.06 -17.34 -9.59
CA LYS A 141 -5.18 -15.93 -9.95
C LYS A 141 -6.62 -15.64 -10.34
N VAL A 142 -7.29 -14.70 -9.67
CA VAL A 142 -8.67 -14.33 -10.02
C VAL A 142 -8.70 -13.64 -11.38
N LEU A 143 -9.51 -14.16 -12.31
CA LEU A 143 -9.71 -13.59 -13.64
C LEU A 143 -10.96 -12.73 -13.71
N TRP A 144 -12.00 -13.11 -12.96
CA TRP A 144 -13.27 -12.41 -12.90
C TRP A 144 -13.99 -12.75 -11.60
N LEU A 145 -14.67 -11.77 -11.03
CA LEU A 145 -15.67 -11.95 -9.98
C LEU A 145 -16.93 -11.20 -10.40
N GLU A 146 -18.08 -11.79 -10.11
CA GLU A 146 -19.34 -11.07 -10.20
C GLU A 146 -19.29 -9.87 -9.21
N PRO A 147 -19.69 -8.64 -9.63
CA PRO A 147 -19.51 -7.43 -8.83
C PRO A 147 -20.12 -7.48 -7.42
N SER A 148 -21.27 -8.14 -7.26
CA SER A 148 -21.93 -8.25 -5.97
C SER A 148 -21.17 -9.13 -4.98
N VAL A 149 -20.29 -10.04 -5.42
CA VAL A 149 -19.39 -10.85 -4.55
C VAL A 149 -18.41 -9.97 -3.77
N LEU A 150 -18.07 -8.83 -4.34
CA LEU A 150 -17.16 -7.89 -3.73
C LEU A 150 -17.86 -7.04 -2.66
N THR A 151 -19.20 -7.05 -2.63
CA THR A 151 -20.06 -6.58 -1.54
C THR A 151 -20.58 -7.79 -0.73
N ASP A 152 -20.98 -7.69 0.53
CA ASP A 152 -21.52 -8.86 1.28
C ASP A 152 -22.91 -9.35 0.79
N LYS A 153 -23.36 -8.96 -0.42
CA LYS A 153 -24.68 -9.30 -1.00
C LYS A 153 -24.54 -10.13 -2.28
N TRP A 154 -23.97 -11.32 -2.15
CA TRP A 154 -23.57 -12.15 -3.30
C TRP A 154 -24.75 -12.60 -4.14
N ARG A 155 -24.58 -12.47 -5.46
CA ARG A 155 -25.46 -12.93 -6.53
C ARG A 155 -24.60 -13.62 -7.57
N GLY A 156 -25.16 -14.64 -8.21
CA GLY A 156 -24.49 -15.33 -9.31
C GLY A 156 -24.84 -14.70 -10.65
N ASP A 157 -23.97 -14.96 -11.61
CA ASP A 157 -24.22 -14.72 -13.02
C ASP A 157 -25.25 -15.73 -13.54
N GLU A 158 -26.45 -15.24 -13.85
CA GLU A 158 -27.57 -16.09 -14.24
C GLU A 158 -27.29 -16.89 -15.51
N GLU A 159 -26.67 -16.26 -16.52
CA GLU A 159 -26.40 -16.91 -17.81
C GLU A 159 -25.37 -18.04 -17.68
N LEU A 160 -24.26 -17.79 -16.97
CA LEU A 160 -23.26 -18.83 -16.71
C LEU A 160 -23.79 -19.92 -15.80
N THR A 161 -24.63 -19.57 -14.82
CA THR A 161 -25.26 -20.54 -13.93
C THR A 161 -26.17 -21.48 -14.71
N GLU A 162 -26.96 -20.97 -15.64
CA GLU A 162 -27.83 -21.78 -16.49
C GLU A 162 -27.02 -22.64 -17.47
N LEU A 163 -25.96 -22.09 -18.09
CA LEU A 163 -25.08 -22.84 -18.99
C LEU A 163 -24.38 -24.01 -18.28
N LEU A 164 -23.97 -23.82 -17.02
CA LEU A 164 -23.13 -24.75 -16.27
C LEU A 164 -23.90 -25.61 -15.25
N LYS A 165 -25.24 -25.54 -15.21
CA LYS A 165 -26.08 -26.25 -14.23
C LYS A 165 -25.83 -27.76 -14.15
N ASP A 166 -25.40 -28.39 -15.25
CA ASP A 166 -25.10 -29.83 -15.26
C ASP A 166 -23.79 -30.17 -14.52
N TYR A 167 -22.94 -29.17 -14.26
CA TYR A 167 -21.63 -29.27 -13.63
C TYR A 167 -21.59 -28.72 -12.19
N THR A 168 -22.74 -28.44 -11.55
CA THR A 168 -22.81 -27.80 -10.22
C THR A 168 -23.03 -28.77 -9.05
N ARG A 169 -23.02 -30.08 -9.29
CA ARG A 169 -23.44 -31.12 -8.33
C ARG A 169 -22.59 -31.19 -7.05
N SER A 170 -21.26 -31.29 -7.17
CA SER A 170 -20.31 -31.19 -6.04
C SER A 170 -18.85 -31.28 -6.51
N GLY A 171 -17.93 -30.73 -5.72
CA GLY A 171 -16.49 -30.84 -5.96
C GLY A 171 -16.01 -30.14 -7.24
N LEU A 172 -14.84 -30.57 -7.72
CA LEU A 172 -14.23 -30.05 -8.94
C LEU A 172 -14.61 -30.93 -10.13
N GLN A 173 -15.29 -30.36 -11.13
CA GLN A 173 -15.81 -31.07 -12.30
C GLN A 173 -15.21 -30.51 -13.59
N HIS A 174 -14.75 -31.40 -14.47
CA HIS A 174 -14.21 -31.03 -15.78
C HIS A 174 -15.34 -30.77 -16.78
N ILE A 175 -15.30 -29.62 -17.47
CA ILE A 175 -16.22 -29.33 -18.57
C ILE A 175 -15.67 -29.98 -19.84
N VAL A 176 -16.25 -31.12 -20.24
CA VAL A 176 -15.78 -31.91 -21.39
C VAL A 176 -16.63 -31.74 -22.65
N ARG A 177 -17.82 -31.14 -22.52
CA ARG A 177 -18.79 -31.01 -23.62
C ARG A 177 -18.42 -29.85 -24.55
N PRO A 178 -18.11 -30.11 -25.85
CA PRO A 178 -17.71 -29.05 -26.79
C PRO A 178 -18.76 -27.95 -26.94
N ASP A 179 -20.05 -28.32 -26.98
CA ASP A 179 -21.17 -27.38 -27.11
C ASP A 179 -21.29 -26.40 -25.93
N VAL A 180 -20.83 -26.82 -24.74
CA VAL A 180 -20.77 -25.96 -23.55
C VAL A 180 -19.52 -25.08 -23.58
N ILE A 181 -18.37 -25.63 -23.95
CA ILE A 181 -17.10 -24.90 -24.05
C ILE A 181 -17.18 -23.77 -25.08
N ASP A 182 -17.77 -24.04 -26.25
CA ASP A 182 -17.91 -23.06 -27.35
C ASP A 182 -18.78 -21.86 -26.95
N LYS A 183 -19.75 -22.07 -26.05
CA LYS A 183 -20.57 -20.99 -25.46
C LYS A 183 -19.88 -20.30 -24.28
N LEU A 184 -19.17 -21.06 -23.45
CA LEU A 184 -18.50 -20.54 -22.26
C LEU A 184 -17.38 -19.56 -22.61
N ARG A 185 -16.55 -19.86 -23.62
CA ARG A 185 -15.42 -19.02 -24.03
C ARG A 185 -15.81 -17.56 -24.31
N PRO A 186 -16.74 -17.25 -25.22
CA PRO A 186 -17.12 -15.86 -25.50
C PRO A 186 -17.74 -15.19 -24.27
N MET A 187 -18.57 -15.90 -23.50
CA MET A 187 -19.18 -15.37 -22.28
C MET A 187 -18.13 -14.98 -21.23
N LEU A 188 -17.14 -15.84 -21.02
CA LEU A 188 -16.05 -15.61 -20.08
C LEU A 188 -15.11 -14.51 -20.56
N LYS A 189 -14.80 -14.43 -21.86
CA LYS A 189 -14.01 -13.32 -22.42
C LYS A 189 -14.67 -11.97 -22.17
N ILE A 190 -15.98 -11.86 -22.35
CA ILE A 190 -16.72 -10.63 -22.05
C ILE A 190 -16.53 -10.27 -20.59
N ARG A 191 -16.79 -11.20 -19.66
CA ARG A 191 -16.68 -10.98 -18.22
C ARG A 191 -15.27 -10.63 -17.77
N VAL A 192 -14.25 -11.32 -18.27
CA VAL A 192 -12.84 -11.02 -17.96
C VAL A 192 -12.43 -9.67 -18.52
N ARG A 193 -12.85 -9.31 -19.74
CA ARG A 193 -12.60 -7.98 -20.32
C ARG A 193 -13.35 -6.90 -19.56
N GLU A 194 -14.60 -7.12 -19.20
CA GLU A 194 -15.40 -6.18 -18.41
C GLU A 194 -14.82 -6.05 -17.01
N TYR A 195 -14.34 -7.11 -16.38
CA TYR A 195 -13.66 -7.07 -15.10
C TYR A 195 -12.31 -6.31 -15.18
N GLY A 196 -11.58 -6.47 -16.29
CA GLY A 196 -10.36 -5.72 -16.57
C GLY A 196 -10.59 -4.25 -16.95
N LYS A 197 -11.69 -3.94 -17.65
CA LYS A 197 -12.11 -2.58 -18.06
C LYS A 197 -12.84 -1.83 -16.96
N SER A 198 -13.57 -2.55 -16.13
CA SER A 198 -14.02 -2.12 -14.81
C SER A 198 -12.79 -2.10 -13.93
N GLY A 199 -11.80 -1.28 -14.30
CA GLY A 199 -10.56 -1.09 -13.56
C GLY A 199 -10.98 -0.82 -12.13
N VAL A 200 -10.82 -1.85 -11.30
CA VAL A 200 -11.15 -1.88 -9.89
C VAL A 200 -12.16 -0.78 -9.48
N ARG A 201 -13.45 -0.97 -9.77
CA ARG A 201 -14.49 -0.27 -8.99
C ARG A 201 -15.08 -1.23 -7.99
N LEU A 202 -14.29 -1.54 -6.97
CA LEU A 202 -14.78 -1.54 -5.60
C LEU A 202 -13.66 -0.94 -4.75
N SER A 203 -13.96 0.13 -4.01
CA SER A 203 -13.35 0.36 -2.69
C SER A 203 -11.93 0.89 -2.53
N SER A 204 -11.49 1.75 -3.43
CA SER A 204 -10.88 3.06 -3.10
C SER A 204 -9.98 3.20 -1.86
N ILE A 205 -8.93 2.41 -1.61
CA ILE A 205 -8.12 2.48 -0.35
C ILE A 205 -8.93 2.12 0.92
N ALA A 206 -10.18 2.57 1.01
CA ALA A 206 -11.17 2.46 2.04
C ALA A 206 -11.45 1.03 2.50
N GLU A 207 -11.65 0.07 1.59
CA GLU A 207 -11.86 -1.32 2.01
C GLU A 207 -10.55 -2.12 2.06
N ARG A 208 -9.46 -1.61 1.46
CA ARG A 208 -8.12 -2.23 1.57
C ARG A 208 -7.42 -1.90 2.88
N LEU A 209 -7.78 -0.77 3.51
CA LEU A 209 -7.11 -0.20 4.68
C LEU A 209 -7.99 -0.30 5.93
N SER A 210 -7.61 -1.20 6.84
CA SER A 210 -8.10 -1.26 8.22
C SER A 210 -7.05 -0.76 9.20
N VAL A 211 -7.48 -0.41 10.42
CA VAL A 211 -6.57 0.01 11.50
C VAL A 211 -5.58 -1.11 11.81
N GLU A 212 -6.06 -2.36 11.84
CA GLU A 212 -5.26 -3.55 12.13
C GLU A 212 -4.20 -3.78 11.07
N ARG A 213 -4.56 -3.65 9.78
CA ARG A 213 -3.61 -3.84 8.67
C ARG A 213 -2.52 -2.77 8.70
N LEU A 214 -2.92 -1.51 8.86
CA LEU A 214 -1.97 -0.40 8.91
C LEU A 214 -1.06 -0.53 10.14
N ARG A 215 -1.61 -0.86 11.31
CA ARG A 215 -0.84 -1.12 12.54
C ARG A 215 0.18 -2.24 12.33
N GLY A 216 -0.22 -3.35 11.71
CA GLY A 216 0.69 -4.47 11.42
C GLY A 216 1.87 -4.09 10.52
N VAL A 217 1.66 -3.24 9.50
CA VAL A 217 2.74 -2.71 8.66
C VAL A 217 3.66 -1.77 9.45
N LEU A 218 3.09 -0.91 10.30
CA LEU A 218 3.84 0.04 11.12
C LEU A 218 4.70 -0.66 12.18
N GLU A 219 4.18 -1.71 12.82
CA GLU A 219 4.89 -2.53 13.80
C GLU A 219 6.12 -3.21 13.18
N LYS A 220 5.99 -3.74 11.95
CA LYS A 220 7.12 -4.31 11.19
C LYS A 220 8.21 -3.26 10.92
N ARG A 221 7.81 -2.00 10.74
CA ARG A 221 8.72 -0.86 10.56
C ARG A 221 9.26 -0.32 11.90
N GLY A 222 8.82 -0.87 13.03
CA GLY A 222 9.26 -0.47 14.36
C GLY A 222 8.72 0.89 14.82
N LEU A 223 7.58 1.32 14.26
CA LEU A 223 6.88 2.53 14.67
C LEU A 223 5.56 2.20 15.35
N SER A 224 5.14 3.07 16.26
CA SER A 224 3.83 3.06 16.90
C SER A 224 3.20 4.43 16.76
N PHE A 225 1.90 4.45 16.53
CA PHE A 225 1.09 5.65 16.46
C PHE A 225 -0.17 5.41 17.29
N GLU A 226 -0.70 6.46 17.89
CA GLU A 226 -1.97 6.37 18.59
C GLU A 226 -3.09 5.91 17.64
N SER A 227 -4.00 5.08 18.17
CA SER A 227 -5.13 4.56 17.39
C SER A 227 -5.99 5.69 16.80
N SER A 228 -6.13 6.80 17.53
CA SER A 228 -6.83 8.02 17.10
C SER A 228 -6.27 8.59 15.79
N VAL A 229 -4.94 8.59 15.63
CA VAL A 229 -4.27 9.07 14.40
C VAL A 229 -4.57 8.12 13.25
N LEU A 230 -4.46 6.80 13.47
CA LEU A 230 -4.74 5.81 12.44
C LEU A 230 -6.20 5.85 11.98
N GLU A 231 -7.14 6.00 12.92
CA GLU A 231 -8.57 6.16 12.64
C GLU A 231 -8.87 7.43 11.84
N GLN A 232 -8.24 8.56 12.18
CA GLN A 232 -8.37 9.80 11.41
C GLN A 232 -7.84 9.67 9.99
N VAL A 233 -6.65 9.06 9.81
CA VAL A 233 -6.06 8.79 8.49
C VAL A 233 -7.00 7.95 7.65
N ILE A 234 -7.51 6.84 8.20
CA ILE A 234 -8.41 5.94 7.50
C ILE A 234 -9.72 6.64 7.16
N SER A 235 -10.30 7.38 8.10
CA SER A 235 -11.55 8.12 7.89
C SER A 235 -11.40 9.19 6.80
N ALA A 236 -10.28 9.92 6.81
CA ALA A 236 -9.95 10.91 5.79
C ALA A 236 -9.88 10.29 4.39
N LEU A 237 -9.11 9.21 4.23
CA LEU A 237 -8.95 8.54 2.93
C LEU A 237 -10.28 7.93 2.45
N LYS A 238 -11.06 7.33 3.36
CA LYS A 238 -12.42 6.81 3.11
C LYS A 238 -13.39 7.89 2.63
N SER A 239 -13.26 9.11 3.15
CA SER A 239 -14.11 10.25 2.78
C SER A 239 -13.78 10.87 1.42
N GLY A 240 -12.77 10.35 0.71
CA GLY A 240 -12.36 10.89 -0.58
C GLY A 240 -11.29 11.98 -0.52
N LYS A 241 -10.91 12.43 0.68
CA LYS A 241 -9.97 13.53 0.85
C LYS A 241 -8.52 13.11 0.63
N HIS A 242 -7.71 14.03 0.11
CA HIS A 242 -6.26 13.93 0.22
C HIS A 242 -5.83 14.09 1.69
N LEU A 243 -4.62 13.70 2.05
CA LEU A 243 -4.16 13.70 3.44
C LEU A 243 -2.99 14.66 3.62
N LEU A 244 -3.07 15.55 4.60
CA LEU A 244 -1.96 16.39 5.02
C LEU A 244 -1.53 15.97 6.43
N LEU A 245 -0.40 15.30 6.53
CA LEU A 245 0.21 14.87 7.79
C LEU A 245 1.05 16.01 8.36
N VAL A 246 0.69 16.48 9.55
CA VAL A 246 1.29 17.66 10.17
C VAL A 246 1.86 17.29 11.53
N GLY A 247 3.05 17.77 11.88
CA GLY A 247 3.58 17.54 13.22
C GLY A 247 5.08 17.79 13.35
N PRO A 248 5.67 17.55 14.53
CA PRO A 248 7.11 17.73 14.76
C PRO A 248 7.99 16.95 13.78
N PRO A 249 9.21 17.43 13.48
CA PRO A 249 10.17 16.66 12.70
C PRO A 249 10.47 15.32 13.41
N GLY A 250 10.61 14.25 12.64
CA GLY A 250 10.95 12.94 13.19
C GLY A 250 9.81 12.16 13.86
N THR A 251 8.53 12.59 13.76
CA THR A 251 7.36 11.82 14.26
C THR A 251 6.91 10.68 13.33
N GLY A 252 7.61 10.47 12.20
CA GLY A 252 7.34 9.33 11.31
C GLY A 252 6.26 9.55 10.25
N LYS A 253 5.85 10.80 9.97
CA LYS A 253 4.84 11.18 8.95
C LYS A 253 5.11 10.56 7.57
N THR A 254 6.33 10.71 7.05
CA THR A 254 6.73 10.14 5.76
C THR A 254 6.66 8.61 5.79
N THR A 255 7.05 7.99 6.91
CA THR A 255 6.96 6.54 7.08
C THR A 255 5.51 6.07 7.20
N LEU A 256 4.62 6.85 7.80
CA LEU A 256 3.18 6.60 7.84
C LEU A 256 2.60 6.61 6.42
N ALA A 257 2.96 7.59 5.59
CA ALA A 257 2.57 7.63 4.18
C ALA A 257 3.04 6.39 3.39
N ARG A 258 4.30 5.98 3.58
CA ARG A 258 4.84 4.74 2.98
C ARG A 258 4.10 3.49 3.45
N ALA A 259 3.78 3.42 4.75
CA ALA A 259 3.03 2.32 5.33
C ALA A 259 1.59 2.24 4.80
N ILE A 260 0.94 3.39 4.54
CA ILE A 260 -0.38 3.43 3.90
C ILE A 260 -0.32 2.85 2.49
N ALA A 261 0.66 3.26 1.68
CA ALA A 261 0.81 2.72 0.32
C ALA A 261 1.06 1.21 0.33
N GLU A 262 1.94 0.73 1.22
CA GLU A 262 2.21 -0.71 1.42
C GLU A 262 0.96 -1.47 1.88
N ALA A 263 0.23 -0.93 2.86
CA ALA A 263 -1.01 -1.54 3.36
C ALA A 263 -2.12 -1.56 2.30
N CYS A 264 -2.08 -0.68 1.29
CA CYS A 264 -3.06 -0.66 0.20
C CYS A 264 -2.61 -1.40 -1.06
N ASN A 265 -1.37 -1.93 -1.06
CA ASN A 265 -0.66 -2.42 -2.25
C ASN A 265 -0.72 -1.41 -3.42
N LEU A 266 -0.41 -0.15 -3.11
CA LEU A 266 -0.31 0.91 -4.09
C LEU A 266 1.15 1.21 -4.40
N LYS A 267 1.42 1.53 -5.66
CA LYS A 267 2.72 2.11 -6.02
C LYS A 267 2.84 3.48 -5.35
N LEU A 268 3.94 3.71 -4.64
CA LEU A 268 4.23 5.02 -4.06
C LEU A 268 5.09 5.82 -5.03
N VAL A 269 4.56 6.94 -5.51
CA VAL A 269 5.35 7.98 -6.19
C VAL A 269 5.72 9.01 -5.14
N GLU A 270 6.98 8.97 -4.69
CA GLU A 270 7.48 9.82 -3.62
C GLU A 270 8.33 10.95 -4.18
N LYS A 271 8.01 12.19 -3.81
CA LYS A 271 8.72 13.40 -4.22
C LYS A 271 8.88 14.33 -3.01
N THR A 272 10.08 14.88 -2.81
CA THR A 272 10.35 15.85 -1.75
C THR A 272 10.31 17.26 -2.33
N ALA A 273 9.49 18.13 -1.73
CA ALA A 273 9.34 19.51 -2.17
C ALA A 273 10.62 20.33 -1.91
N SER A 274 10.93 21.20 -2.87
CA SER A 274 12.04 22.15 -2.76
C SER A 274 11.57 23.55 -3.12
N GLY A 275 12.28 24.58 -2.64
CA GLY A 275 11.93 25.98 -2.94
C GLY A 275 11.95 26.34 -4.43
N GLU A 276 12.57 25.51 -5.27
CA GLU A 276 12.65 25.68 -6.72
C GLU A 276 11.48 25.05 -7.48
N TRP A 277 10.63 24.27 -6.80
CA TRP A 277 9.53 23.59 -7.48
C TRP A 277 8.61 24.57 -8.20
N SER A 278 8.32 24.18 -9.44
CA SER A 278 7.52 24.91 -10.39
C SER A 278 6.40 24.05 -10.95
N ARG A 279 5.65 24.59 -11.92
CA ARG A 279 4.68 23.82 -12.71
C ARG A 279 5.29 22.56 -13.30
N VAL A 280 6.55 22.60 -13.75
CA VAL A 280 7.21 21.45 -14.40
C VAL A 280 7.40 20.30 -13.41
N ASP A 281 7.63 20.59 -12.13
CA ASP A 281 7.89 19.59 -11.10
C ASP A 281 6.62 18.90 -10.62
N ILE A 282 5.50 19.63 -10.54
CA ILE A 282 4.20 19.10 -10.11
C ILE A 282 3.41 18.53 -11.29
N ILE A 283 3.22 19.31 -12.35
CA ILE A 283 2.38 18.95 -13.49
C ILE A 283 3.25 18.37 -14.60
N GLY A 284 4.20 19.13 -15.10
CA GLY A 284 5.03 18.76 -16.23
C GLY A 284 5.24 19.92 -17.18
N GLY A 285 6.18 19.75 -18.10
CA GLY A 285 6.52 20.79 -19.07
C GLY A 285 7.79 20.48 -19.85
N PRO A 286 8.18 21.39 -20.76
CA PRO A 286 9.40 21.27 -21.52
C PRO A 286 10.65 21.41 -20.65
N VAL A 287 11.60 20.50 -20.85
CA VAL A 287 12.94 20.50 -20.26
C VAL A 287 13.99 20.30 -21.34
N PHE A 288 15.18 20.86 -21.14
CA PHE A 288 16.30 20.70 -22.07
C PHE A 288 17.18 19.52 -21.64
N VAL A 289 17.20 18.46 -22.43
CA VAL A 289 17.96 17.22 -22.15
C VAL A 289 18.74 16.82 -23.40
N GLY A 290 20.06 16.73 -23.30
CA GLY A 290 20.90 16.21 -24.38
C GLY A 290 20.90 17.06 -25.66
N GLY A 291 20.71 18.38 -25.55
CA GLY A 291 20.66 19.28 -26.72
C GLY A 291 19.27 19.47 -27.32
N GLU A 292 18.25 18.79 -26.80
CA GLU A 292 16.88 18.84 -27.31
C GLU A 292 15.89 19.25 -26.22
N VAL A 293 14.79 19.88 -26.62
CA VAL A 293 13.64 20.11 -25.74
C VAL A 293 12.77 18.86 -25.73
N ARG A 294 12.51 18.33 -24.53
CA ARG A 294 11.67 17.15 -24.29
C ARG A 294 10.63 17.48 -23.25
N TRP A 295 9.50 16.79 -23.29
CA TRP A 295 8.52 16.86 -22.23
C TRP A 295 8.94 16.00 -21.05
N LYS A 296 8.81 16.55 -19.85
CA LYS A 296 8.93 15.81 -18.60
C LYS A 296 7.62 15.91 -17.84
N SER A 297 7.02 14.78 -17.53
CA SER A 297 5.87 14.65 -16.65
C SER A 297 6.29 14.95 -15.21
N GLY A 298 5.52 15.81 -14.55
CA GLY A 298 5.70 16.15 -13.14
C GLY A 298 5.14 15.08 -12.22
N ALA A 299 5.31 15.28 -10.92
CA ALA A 299 4.92 14.37 -9.85
C ALA A 299 3.46 13.89 -9.95
N LEU A 300 2.54 14.79 -10.27
CA LEU A 300 1.12 14.50 -10.38
C LEU A 300 0.81 13.61 -11.59
N LEU A 301 1.30 13.98 -12.77
CA LEU A 301 1.10 13.19 -13.98
C LEU A 301 1.78 11.83 -13.88
N GLU A 302 2.99 11.78 -13.32
CA GLU A 302 3.68 10.52 -13.04
C GLU A 302 2.82 9.60 -12.18
N ALA A 303 2.32 10.11 -11.06
CA ALA A 303 1.48 9.32 -10.15
C ALA A 303 0.15 8.90 -10.78
N ILE A 304 -0.49 9.75 -11.58
CA ILE A 304 -1.74 9.38 -12.27
C ILE A 304 -1.48 8.32 -13.35
N ALA A 305 -0.41 8.45 -14.15
CA ALA A 305 -0.04 7.45 -15.16
C ALA A 305 0.23 6.07 -14.53
N GLU A 306 0.95 6.05 -13.41
CA GLU A 306 1.20 4.84 -12.65
C GLU A 306 -0.07 4.29 -11.99
N HIS A 307 -1.02 5.15 -11.60
CA HIS A 307 -2.31 4.74 -11.09
C HIS A 307 -3.16 4.03 -12.16
N LEU A 308 -3.13 4.52 -13.40
CA LEU A 308 -3.90 3.98 -14.52
C LEU A 308 -3.37 2.65 -15.06
N THR A 309 -2.07 2.36 -14.87
CA THR A 309 -1.40 1.20 -15.47
C THR A 309 -1.19 0.03 -14.52
N GLY A 310 -1.52 0.16 -13.24
CA GLY A 310 -1.30 -0.87 -12.22
C GLY A 310 -2.43 -0.96 -11.19
N ASN A 311 -2.10 -1.45 -9.99
CA ASN A 311 -3.05 -1.64 -8.88
C ASN A 311 -3.50 -0.35 -8.20
N GLY A 312 -3.21 0.80 -8.82
CA GLY A 312 -3.29 2.14 -8.27
C GLY A 312 -1.94 2.66 -7.76
N ALA A 313 -1.86 3.97 -7.65
CA ALA A 313 -0.71 4.69 -7.11
C ALA A 313 -1.14 5.78 -6.12
N LEU A 314 -0.24 6.08 -5.19
CA LEU A 314 -0.33 7.15 -4.22
C LEU A 314 0.78 8.17 -4.50
N LEU A 315 0.45 9.46 -4.54
CA LEU A 315 1.45 10.51 -4.59
C LEU A 315 1.81 10.96 -3.18
N LEU A 316 3.07 10.83 -2.80
CA LEU A 316 3.62 11.42 -1.58
C LEU A 316 4.41 12.68 -1.92
N ILE A 317 3.96 13.83 -1.41
CA ILE A 317 4.69 15.10 -1.44
C ILE A 317 5.26 15.35 -0.04
N ASP A 318 6.53 15.00 0.15
CA ASP A 318 7.22 15.19 1.40
C ASP A 318 7.64 16.66 1.56
N GLU A 319 7.50 17.20 2.78
CA GLU A 319 7.88 18.57 3.13
C GLU A 319 7.22 19.65 2.25
N ILE A 320 5.90 19.51 2.00
CA ILE A 320 5.12 20.33 1.06
C ILE A 320 5.27 21.85 1.26
N ASN A 321 5.57 22.27 2.48
CA ASN A 321 5.77 23.66 2.89
C ASN A 321 7.11 24.25 2.42
N ARG A 322 8.04 23.45 1.89
CA ARG A 322 9.31 23.93 1.32
C ARG A 322 9.15 24.61 -0.04
N ALA A 323 8.03 24.40 -0.72
CA ALA A 323 7.75 25.07 -1.99
C ALA A 323 6.48 25.91 -1.95
N ASN A 324 6.43 26.91 -2.84
CA ASN A 324 5.21 27.68 -3.08
C ASN A 324 4.23 26.83 -3.90
N MET A 325 3.41 26.02 -3.22
CA MET A 325 2.49 25.10 -3.89
C MET A 325 1.40 25.79 -4.69
N ASP A 326 0.93 26.97 -4.27
CA ASP A 326 -0.04 27.73 -5.05
C ASP A 326 0.53 28.11 -6.43
N ARG A 327 1.81 28.50 -6.48
CA ARG A 327 2.53 28.76 -7.74
C ARG A 327 2.83 27.48 -8.52
N ALA A 328 3.23 26.41 -7.84
CA ALA A 328 3.63 25.15 -8.48
C ALA A 328 2.43 24.40 -9.11
N PHE A 329 1.25 24.41 -8.46
CA PHE A 329 0.02 23.88 -9.06
C PHE A 329 -0.54 24.82 -10.14
N GLY A 330 -0.37 26.14 -9.99
CA GLY A 330 -0.86 27.12 -10.96
C GLY A 330 -2.35 26.94 -11.24
N GLU A 331 -2.75 26.91 -12.52
CA GLU A 331 -4.14 26.69 -12.96
C GLU A 331 -4.66 25.25 -12.75
N PHE A 332 -3.77 24.28 -12.53
CA PHE A 332 -4.09 22.86 -12.41
C PHE A 332 -4.62 22.47 -11.03
N PHE A 333 -4.75 23.44 -10.11
CA PHE A 333 -5.48 23.25 -8.85
C PHE A 333 -6.96 22.88 -9.08
N THR A 334 -7.51 23.25 -10.24
CA THR A 334 -8.89 22.98 -10.64
C THR A 334 -9.15 21.51 -10.93
N ILE A 335 -8.11 20.69 -11.16
CA ILE A 335 -8.23 19.22 -11.30
C ILE A 335 -9.02 18.63 -10.12
N PHE A 336 -8.81 19.18 -8.92
CA PHE A 336 -9.44 18.75 -7.67
C PHE A 336 -10.51 19.76 -7.19
N GLY A 337 -11.15 20.48 -8.11
CA GLY A 337 -12.04 21.61 -7.81
C GLY A 337 -13.45 21.23 -7.35
N GLY A 338 -13.92 20.02 -7.69
CA GLY A 338 -15.29 19.56 -7.46
C GLY A 338 -15.37 18.19 -6.79
N GLU A 339 -16.49 17.51 -7.00
CA GLU A 339 -16.72 16.13 -6.52
C GLU A 339 -15.75 15.14 -7.19
N LEU A 340 -15.56 13.97 -6.57
CA LEU A 340 -14.55 12.99 -7.01
C LEU A 340 -14.72 12.55 -8.47
N ASP A 341 -15.95 12.48 -8.96
CA ASP A 341 -16.30 12.06 -10.31
C ASP A 341 -16.11 13.15 -11.37
N GLU A 342 -15.91 14.40 -10.93
CA GLU A 342 -15.59 15.56 -11.76
C GLU A 342 -14.09 15.78 -11.94
N TRP A 343 -13.24 15.09 -11.16
CA TRP A 343 -11.79 15.27 -11.25
C TRP A 343 -11.26 14.86 -12.63
N ALA A 344 -10.61 15.79 -13.32
CA ALA A 344 -10.09 15.54 -14.65
C ALA A 344 -8.88 16.41 -14.98
N ILE A 345 -7.95 15.83 -15.75
CA ILE A 345 -6.82 16.54 -16.33
C ILE A 345 -7.33 17.37 -17.51
N PRO A 346 -7.06 18.69 -17.55
CA PRO A 346 -7.53 19.57 -18.62
C PRO A 346 -7.01 19.15 -20.00
N GLU A 347 -7.86 19.32 -21.01
CA GLU A 347 -7.52 19.02 -22.41
C GLU A 347 -6.34 19.84 -22.93
N SER A 348 -6.21 21.09 -22.47
CA SER A 348 -5.11 21.99 -22.84
C SER A 348 -3.72 21.41 -22.55
N LEU A 349 -3.60 20.56 -21.52
CA LEU A 349 -2.34 19.91 -21.18
C LEU A 349 -1.96 18.84 -22.21
N PHE A 350 -2.94 18.10 -22.72
CA PHE A 350 -2.70 17.08 -23.76
C PHE A 350 -2.31 17.73 -25.10
N HIS A 351 -2.94 18.86 -25.44
CA HIS A 351 -2.53 19.67 -26.59
C HIS A 351 -1.09 20.20 -26.46
N GLU A 352 -0.66 20.58 -25.25
CA GLU A 352 0.73 20.95 -24.99
C GLU A 352 1.69 19.76 -25.17
N MET A 353 1.29 18.58 -24.69
CA MET A 353 2.06 17.33 -24.80
C MET A 353 2.15 16.80 -26.24
N GLU A 354 1.13 17.03 -27.06
CA GLU A 354 1.07 16.57 -28.45
C GLU A 354 2.24 17.12 -29.28
N ALA A 355 2.69 18.35 -29.00
CA ALA A 355 3.87 18.96 -29.62
C ALA A 355 5.18 18.17 -29.41
N TYR A 356 5.20 17.21 -28.47
CA TYR A 356 6.36 16.39 -28.11
C TYR A 356 6.17 14.90 -28.47
N LYS A 357 5.05 14.52 -29.12
CA LYS A 357 4.68 13.12 -29.37
C LYS A 357 5.70 12.32 -30.20
N GLU A 358 6.48 12.99 -31.06
CA GLU A 358 7.51 12.37 -31.90
C GLU A 358 8.81 12.07 -31.12
N GLY A 359 8.73 11.13 -30.17
CA GLY A 359 9.89 10.61 -29.42
C GLY A 359 10.48 11.58 -28.39
N LYS A 360 9.79 12.68 -28.08
CA LYS A 360 10.19 13.69 -27.09
C LYS A 360 9.34 13.69 -25.82
N LEU A 361 8.34 12.81 -25.74
CA LEU A 361 7.60 12.50 -24.51
C LEU A 361 8.39 11.50 -23.66
N ASP A 362 8.29 11.66 -22.34
CA ASP A 362 8.69 10.61 -21.42
C ASP A 362 7.66 9.47 -21.36
N ARG A 363 8.00 8.40 -20.63
CA ARG A 363 7.16 7.20 -20.54
C ARG A 363 5.76 7.52 -20.03
N GLN A 364 5.66 8.30 -18.95
CA GLN A 364 4.38 8.64 -18.34
C GLN A 364 3.54 9.54 -19.24
N GLY A 365 4.18 10.48 -19.94
CA GLY A 365 3.50 11.33 -20.92
C GLY A 365 2.93 10.51 -22.07
N MET A 366 3.67 9.55 -22.61
CA MET A 366 3.17 8.63 -23.64
C MET A 366 1.95 7.83 -23.16
N LEU A 367 2.02 7.25 -21.96
CA LEU A 367 0.90 6.48 -21.38
C LEU A 367 -0.37 7.33 -21.23
N LEU A 368 -0.23 8.57 -20.74
CA LEU A 368 -1.36 9.48 -20.59
C LEU A 368 -1.94 9.93 -21.93
N MET A 369 -1.09 10.17 -22.94
CA MET A 369 -1.55 10.48 -24.30
C MET A 369 -2.33 9.31 -24.90
N GLU A 370 -1.84 8.08 -24.76
CA GLU A 370 -2.54 6.88 -25.23
C GLU A 370 -3.92 6.73 -24.56
N GLU A 371 -4.01 6.95 -23.24
CA GLU A 371 -5.28 6.89 -22.50
C GLU A 371 -6.24 8.01 -22.90
N TRP A 372 -5.73 9.20 -23.21
CA TRP A 372 -6.53 10.32 -23.68
C TRP A 372 -7.06 10.10 -25.11
N GLU A 373 -6.22 9.61 -26.01
CA GLU A 373 -6.58 9.34 -27.42
C GLU A 373 -7.66 8.27 -27.56
N LYS A 374 -7.66 7.25 -26.69
CA LYS A 374 -8.71 6.22 -26.62
C LYS A 374 -10.11 6.79 -26.38
N ARG A 375 -10.23 8.00 -25.82
CA ARG A 375 -11.52 8.62 -25.49
C ARG A 375 -12.11 9.44 -26.63
N HIS A 376 -11.37 9.64 -27.72
CA HIS A 376 -11.81 10.43 -28.88
C HIS A 376 -12.25 11.88 -28.52
N GLY A 377 -11.63 12.48 -27.50
CA GLY A 377 -11.83 13.88 -27.09
C GLY A 377 -12.27 14.07 -25.63
N GLY A 378 -12.13 15.30 -25.12
CA GLY A 378 -12.52 15.70 -23.75
C GLY A 378 -11.43 15.50 -22.68
N PRO A 379 -11.67 15.92 -21.43
CA PRO A 379 -10.67 15.86 -20.36
C PRO A 379 -10.44 14.43 -19.86
N LEU A 380 -9.20 14.10 -19.48
CA LEU A 380 -8.87 12.79 -18.93
C LEU A 380 -9.25 12.72 -17.45
N LYS A 381 -10.40 12.10 -17.13
CA LYS A 381 -10.82 11.81 -15.75
C LYS A 381 -9.69 11.19 -14.92
N VAL A 382 -9.45 11.77 -13.74
CA VAL A 382 -8.57 11.20 -12.71
C VAL A 382 -9.33 10.08 -12.00
N PRO A 383 -8.69 8.93 -11.71
CA PRO A 383 -9.34 7.88 -10.94
C PRO A 383 -9.85 8.37 -9.58
N GLU A 384 -11.09 8.05 -9.23
CA GLU A 384 -11.72 8.43 -7.94
C GLU A 384 -10.96 7.87 -6.72
N SER A 385 -10.14 6.83 -6.92
CA SER A 385 -9.26 6.21 -5.92
C SER A 385 -7.90 6.91 -5.76
N PHE A 386 -7.55 7.86 -6.64
CA PHE A 386 -6.27 8.55 -6.60
C PHE A 386 -6.19 9.48 -5.38
N ARG A 387 -5.10 9.39 -4.61
CA ARG A 387 -4.91 10.23 -3.43
C ARG A 387 -3.49 10.80 -3.39
N ILE A 388 -3.42 12.01 -2.87
CA ILE A 388 -2.18 12.69 -2.51
C ILE A 388 -2.04 12.63 -0.98
N ILE A 389 -0.88 12.22 -0.50
CA ILE A 389 -0.46 12.41 0.90
C ILE A 389 0.66 13.44 0.90
N ALA A 390 0.49 14.50 1.67
CA ALA A 390 1.50 15.51 1.89
C ALA A 390 1.98 15.46 3.33
N THR A 391 3.26 15.78 3.58
CA THR A 391 3.78 15.93 4.94
C THR A 391 4.22 17.38 5.17
N MET A 392 4.04 17.87 6.39
CA MET A 392 4.40 19.23 6.78
C MET A 392 4.99 19.26 8.18
N ASN A 393 6.16 19.88 8.32
CA ASN A 393 6.78 20.16 9.62
C ASN A 393 6.28 21.51 10.16
N VAL A 394 5.83 21.54 11.41
CA VAL A 394 5.21 22.75 12.03
C VAL A 394 6.20 23.72 12.68
N TYR A 395 7.42 23.28 12.97
CA TYR A 395 8.41 24.08 13.70
C TYR A 395 9.20 25.05 12.81
N ASP A 396 9.28 24.80 11.50
CA ASP A 396 10.12 25.56 10.56
C ASP A 396 9.46 26.84 10.00
N ARG A 397 8.62 27.54 10.78
CA ARG A 397 7.82 28.67 10.26
C ARG A 397 8.63 29.83 9.66
N ARG A 398 9.93 29.91 9.90
CA ARG A 398 10.81 31.01 9.45
C ARG A 398 11.19 30.93 7.96
N TYR A 399 11.13 29.75 7.33
CA TYR A 399 11.64 29.55 5.95
C TYR A 399 10.68 28.81 5.02
N LEU A 400 9.43 28.62 5.44
CA LEU A 400 8.47 27.79 4.74
C LEU A 400 7.32 28.60 4.16
N PHE A 401 6.87 28.22 2.96
CA PHE A 401 5.70 28.80 2.33
C PHE A 401 4.43 28.34 3.05
N THR A 402 3.51 29.29 3.26
CA THR A 402 2.16 28.99 3.77
C THR A 402 1.31 28.40 2.65
N LEU A 403 0.62 27.29 2.91
CA LEU A 403 -0.35 26.74 1.96
C LEU A 403 -1.60 27.62 1.89
N GLY A 404 -2.02 28.00 0.69
CA GLY A 404 -3.27 28.73 0.48
C GLY A 404 -4.52 27.98 0.96
N TYR A 405 -5.53 28.73 1.43
CA TYR A 405 -6.78 28.17 1.96
C TYR A 405 -7.58 27.34 0.94
N ALA A 406 -7.43 27.65 -0.36
CA ALA A 406 -8.05 26.86 -1.41
C ALA A 406 -7.43 25.45 -1.48
N LEU A 407 -6.10 25.34 -1.41
CA LEU A 407 -5.40 24.06 -1.42
C LEU A 407 -5.73 23.25 -0.16
N LEU A 408 -5.68 23.87 1.02
CA LEU A 408 -5.97 23.21 2.30
C LEU A 408 -7.36 22.55 2.34
N ARG A 409 -8.40 23.14 1.73
CA ARG A 409 -9.76 22.56 1.70
C ARG A 409 -9.88 21.19 1.00
N ARG A 410 -8.87 20.84 0.18
CA ARG A 410 -8.79 19.54 -0.53
C ARG A 410 -8.14 18.45 0.30
N PHE A 411 -7.42 18.84 1.34
CA PHE A 411 -6.76 17.94 2.27
C PHE A 411 -7.55 17.82 3.57
N ALA A 412 -7.63 16.60 4.10
CA ALA A 412 -7.88 16.37 5.51
C ALA A 412 -6.56 16.52 6.27
N VAL A 413 -6.53 17.41 7.24
CA VAL A 413 -5.34 17.64 8.07
C VAL A 413 -5.37 16.67 9.24
N VAL A 414 -4.32 15.88 9.39
CA VAL A 414 -4.14 14.97 10.52
C VAL A 414 -2.85 15.34 11.24
N GLU A 415 -2.99 15.66 12.52
CA GLU A 415 -1.86 15.92 13.39
C GLU A 415 -1.23 14.62 13.86
N VAL A 416 0.09 14.51 13.69
CA VAL A 416 0.91 13.36 14.03
C VAL A 416 1.86 13.78 15.13
N SER A 417 1.42 13.57 16.36
CA SER A 417 2.20 13.73 17.59
C SER A 417 3.05 12.48 17.86
N ASN A 418 3.93 12.59 18.84
CA ASN A 418 4.55 11.39 19.39
C ASN A 418 3.53 10.50 20.10
N PRO A 419 3.76 9.18 20.13
CA PRO A 419 2.91 8.27 20.86
C PRO A 419 3.03 8.46 22.38
N SER A 420 2.15 7.80 23.12
CA SER A 420 2.16 7.81 24.59
C SER A 420 3.50 7.33 25.16
N GLU A 421 3.82 7.71 26.40
CA GLU A 421 5.07 7.29 27.04
C GLU A 421 5.22 5.77 27.10
N ASP A 422 4.13 5.05 27.35
CA ASP A 422 4.11 3.58 27.38
C ASP A 422 4.45 2.98 26.00
N GLU A 423 3.95 3.58 24.93
CA GLU A 423 4.29 3.18 23.57
C GLU A 423 5.72 3.56 23.19
N LEU A 424 6.18 4.75 23.55
CA LEU A 424 7.58 5.16 23.38
C LEU A 424 8.51 4.18 24.07
N ARG A 425 8.23 3.81 25.32
CA ARG A 425 8.99 2.80 26.06
C ARG A 425 9.07 1.47 25.31
N LYS A 426 7.95 0.98 24.78
CA LYS A 426 7.91 -0.26 23.96
C LYS A 426 8.74 -0.15 22.68
N VAL A 427 8.80 1.03 22.05
CA VAL A 427 9.60 1.26 20.85
C VAL A 427 11.10 1.31 21.21
N LEU A 428 11.46 2.00 22.29
CA LEU A 428 12.85 2.14 22.74
C LEU A 428 13.41 0.81 23.27
N SER A 429 12.62 0.00 23.99
CA SER A 429 13.06 -1.30 24.50
C SER A 429 13.37 -2.31 23.42
N LYS A 430 12.77 -2.18 22.22
CA LYS A 430 13.15 -2.97 21.04
C LYS A 430 14.54 -2.63 20.49
N ARG A 431 15.16 -1.52 20.95
CA ARG A 431 16.43 -0.97 20.43
C ARG A 431 17.53 -0.92 21.49
N CYS A 432 17.17 -1.01 22.76
CA CYS A 432 18.12 -1.02 23.87
C CYS A 432 17.57 -1.89 25.00
N ASP A 433 18.39 -2.82 25.49
CA ASP A 433 18.02 -3.71 26.60
C ASP A 433 18.31 -3.08 27.98
N ASN A 434 18.95 -1.90 28.02
CA ASN A 434 19.29 -1.21 29.25
C ASN A 434 18.16 -0.25 29.69
N GLU A 435 17.29 -0.72 30.59
CA GLU A 435 16.18 0.06 31.16
C GLU A 435 16.62 1.38 31.82
N ALA A 436 17.82 1.45 32.40
CA ALA A 436 18.29 2.70 33.01
C ALA A 436 18.54 3.79 31.95
N VAL A 437 19.04 3.40 30.77
CA VAL A 437 19.21 4.32 29.62
C VAL A 437 17.85 4.81 29.12
N ILE A 438 16.88 3.90 28.98
CA ILE A 438 15.52 4.23 28.54
C ILE A 438 14.85 5.21 29.51
N ASN A 439 14.92 4.93 30.82
CA ASN A 439 14.33 5.78 31.85
C ASN A 439 14.96 7.19 31.89
N GLU A 440 16.29 7.27 31.77
CA GLU A 440 17.00 8.56 31.76
C GLU A 440 16.60 9.40 30.53
N LEU A 441 16.50 8.77 29.35
CA LEU A 441 16.09 9.44 28.11
C LEU A 441 14.62 9.87 28.13
N LEU A 442 13.71 9.00 28.58
CA LEU A 442 12.28 9.33 28.72
C LEU A 442 12.07 10.44 29.74
N GLY A 443 12.88 10.49 30.80
CA GLY A 443 12.90 11.61 31.73
C GLY A 443 13.20 12.94 31.04
N LEU A 444 14.27 13.01 30.22
CA LEU A 444 14.57 14.23 29.47
C LEU A 444 13.41 14.60 28.54
N TYR A 445 12.84 13.61 27.85
CA TYR A 445 11.71 13.82 26.97
C TYR A 445 10.52 14.47 27.70
N GLN A 446 10.17 14.01 28.90
CA GLN A 446 9.11 14.60 29.71
C GLN A 446 9.43 16.04 30.15
N ASP A 447 10.67 16.31 30.56
CA ASP A 447 11.07 17.67 30.96
C ASP A 447 10.96 18.66 29.80
N LEU A 448 11.32 18.23 28.59
CA LEU A 448 11.17 19.04 27.38
C LEU A 448 9.69 19.20 26.99
N LYS A 449 8.91 18.12 27.06
CA LYS A 449 7.48 18.15 26.75
C LYS A 449 6.71 19.11 27.67
N ASN A 450 7.03 19.13 28.96
CA ASN A 450 6.47 20.06 29.94
C ASN A 450 6.79 21.52 29.64
N LYS A 451 7.84 21.77 28.84
CA LYS A 451 8.25 23.09 28.36
C LYS A 451 7.77 23.38 26.93
N ASN A 452 6.70 22.70 26.49
CA ASN A 452 6.11 22.81 25.15
C ASN A 452 7.09 22.49 24.01
N PHE A 453 8.08 21.63 24.25
CA PHE A 453 9.01 21.18 23.23
C PHE A 453 8.99 19.65 23.12
N GLU A 454 8.53 19.13 21.99
CA GLU A 454 8.40 17.69 21.78
C GLU A 454 9.47 17.18 20.81
N LEU A 455 10.34 16.29 21.30
CA LEU A 455 11.36 15.64 20.47
C LEU A 455 10.73 14.52 19.65
N GLY A 456 10.82 14.56 18.32
CA GLY A 456 10.31 13.48 17.48
C GLY A 456 10.89 12.11 17.82
N ILE A 457 10.07 11.07 17.73
CA ILE A 457 10.43 9.68 18.07
C ILE A 457 11.71 9.20 17.36
N ALA A 458 11.99 9.64 16.14
CA ALA A 458 13.22 9.29 15.42
C ALA A 458 14.49 9.75 16.17
N LEU A 459 14.48 10.98 16.71
CA LEU A 459 15.60 11.50 17.50
C LEU A 459 15.77 10.71 18.81
N LEU A 460 14.66 10.28 19.43
CA LEU A 460 14.70 9.43 20.62
C LEU A 460 15.27 8.04 20.30
N ILE A 461 14.90 7.45 19.16
CA ILE A 461 15.42 6.16 18.70
C ILE A 461 16.93 6.24 18.44
N ASP A 462 17.42 7.30 17.80
CA ASP A 462 18.84 7.43 17.52
C ASP A 462 19.63 7.75 18.80
N SER A 463 19.07 8.58 19.68
CA SER A 463 19.65 8.87 21.00
C SER A 463 19.75 7.61 21.85
N VAL A 464 18.71 6.76 21.91
CA VAL A 464 18.74 5.54 22.72
C VAL A 464 19.75 4.53 22.18
N LYS A 465 19.87 4.36 20.86
CA LYS A 465 20.86 3.45 20.26
C LYS A 465 22.28 3.85 20.62
N LEU A 466 22.61 5.14 20.48
CA LEU A 466 23.93 5.67 20.83
C LEU A 466 24.19 5.55 22.33
N ALA A 467 23.24 5.98 23.16
CA ALA A 467 23.38 5.89 24.60
C ALA A 467 23.54 4.44 25.08
N CYS A 468 22.81 3.48 24.50
CA CYS A 468 22.90 2.07 24.84
C CYS A 468 24.29 1.49 24.52
N ALA A 469 24.83 1.82 23.34
CA ALA A 469 26.17 1.40 22.95
C ALA A 469 27.24 1.99 23.88
N MET A 470 27.11 3.26 24.28
CA MET A 470 28.06 3.93 25.16
C MET A 470 27.94 3.50 26.62
N ALA A 471 26.75 3.14 27.08
CA ALA A 471 26.51 2.69 28.46
C ALA A 471 27.19 1.34 28.77
N GLN A 472 27.70 0.63 27.77
CA GLN A 472 28.55 -0.57 27.98
C GLN A 472 29.89 -0.25 28.64
N SER A 473 30.40 0.98 28.47
CA SER A 473 31.72 1.41 28.97
C SER A 473 31.69 2.71 29.77
N SER A 474 30.51 3.28 30.01
CA SER A 474 30.33 4.58 30.68
C SER A 474 29.11 4.57 31.58
N GLU A 475 29.08 5.49 32.55
CA GLU A 475 27.88 5.76 33.36
C GLU A 475 26.69 6.12 32.46
N VAL A 476 25.52 5.55 32.76
CA VAL A 476 24.27 5.72 31.99
C VAL A 476 23.97 7.19 31.70
N LYS A 477 24.03 8.04 32.73
CA LYS A 477 23.74 9.47 32.59
C LYS A 477 24.69 10.17 31.62
N LYS A 478 25.99 9.84 31.69
CA LYS A 478 27.00 10.39 30.78
C LYS A 478 26.80 9.88 29.34
N ALA A 479 26.42 8.61 29.18
CA ALA A 479 26.11 8.04 27.89
C ALA A 479 24.91 8.74 27.22
N VAL A 480 23.83 8.99 27.97
CA VAL A 480 22.67 9.74 27.47
C VAL A 480 23.04 11.19 27.15
N ASP A 481 23.78 11.88 28.02
CA ASP A 481 24.24 13.26 27.76
C ASP A 481 25.03 13.36 26.44
N ILE A 482 25.97 12.43 26.20
CA ILE A 482 26.73 12.43 24.95
C ILE A 482 25.84 12.12 23.74
N ALA A 483 24.88 11.19 23.86
CA ALA A 483 23.94 10.90 22.78
C ALA A 483 23.08 12.12 22.43
N ILE A 484 22.56 12.83 23.43
CA ILE A 484 21.76 14.05 23.25
C ILE A 484 22.59 15.17 22.61
N LYS A 485 23.84 15.36 23.05
CA LYS A 485 24.80 16.27 22.39
C LYS A 485 24.98 15.96 20.91
N MET A 486 25.06 14.68 20.54
CA MET A 486 25.31 14.27 19.16
C MET A 486 24.07 14.37 18.26
N VAL A 487 22.89 14.05 18.79
CA VAL A 487 21.68 13.87 17.99
C VAL A 487 20.72 15.04 18.13
N VAL A 488 20.42 15.46 19.36
CA VAL A 488 19.35 16.42 19.62
C VAL A 488 19.85 17.85 19.51
N VAL A 489 20.99 18.17 20.14
CA VAL A 489 21.48 19.55 20.19
C VAL A 489 21.65 20.16 18.79
N PRO A 490 22.22 19.49 17.77
CA PRO A 490 22.36 20.08 16.43
C PRO A 490 21.03 20.37 15.73
N GLN A 491 19.94 19.72 16.14
CA GLN A 491 18.62 19.82 15.50
C GLN A 491 17.77 20.97 16.07
N LEU A 492 18.33 21.77 17.00
CA LEU A 492 17.64 22.89 17.63
C LEU A 492 17.78 24.21 16.84
N GLU A 493 18.45 24.16 15.69
CA GLU A 493 18.62 25.31 14.80
C GLU A 493 17.26 25.83 14.30
N GLY A 494 17.11 27.16 14.27
CA GLY A 494 15.89 27.81 13.78
C GLY A 494 14.77 27.99 14.82
N LEU A 495 14.90 27.42 16.02
CA LEU A 495 13.95 27.62 17.11
C LEU A 495 13.92 29.06 17.63
N LEU A 496 12.83 29.45 18.29
CA LEU A 496 12.72 30.77 18.91
C LEU A 496 13.64 30.87 20.14
N PRO A 497 14.21 32.06 20.44
CA PRO A 497 15.08 32.25 21.62
C PRO A 497 14.46 31.78 22.93
N ASP A 498 13.16 32.01 23.14
CA ASP A 498 12.45 31.56 24.36
C ASP A 498 12.40 30.03 24.45
N GLN A 499 12.17 29.33 23.32
CA GLN A 499 12.20 27.86 23.29
C GLN A 499 13.61 27.33 23.56
N LEU A 500 14.64 27.97 22.99
CA LEU A 500 16.03 27.62 23.24
C LEU A 500 16.39 27.80 24.73
N LYS A 501 15.89 28.85 25.38
CA LYS A 501 16.08 29.08 26.82
C LYS A 501 15.46 27.96 27.66
N GLU A 502 14.23 27.58 27.35
CA GLU A 502 13.54 26.48 28.04
C GLU A 502 14.31 25.15 27.91
N ILE A 503 14.82 24.84 26.71
CA ILE A 503 15.62 23.64 26.46
C ILE A 503 16.95 23.68 27.24
N LYS A 504 17.63 24.84 27.26
CA LYS A 504 18.86 25.05 28.05
C LYS A 504 18.62 24.78 29.53
N ASP A 505 17.49 25.24 30.07
CA ASP A 505 17.12 25.02 31.47
C ASP A 505 16.84 23.54 31.77
N ALA A 506 16.23 22.79 30.85
CA ALA A 506 16.04 21.34 31.00
C ALA A 506 17.39 20.59 31.04
N LEU A 507 18.30 20.90 30.11
CA LEU A 507 19.65 20.31 30.08
C LEU A 507 20.44 20.64 31.35
N LYS A 508 20.29 21.86 31.88
CA LYS A 508 20.93 22.30 33.12
C LYS A 508 20.36 21.60 34.35
N THR A 509 19.05 21.47 34.45
CA THR A 509 18.38 20.77 35.56
C THR A 509 18.84 19.32 35.64
N ARG A 510 19.05 18.67 34.50
CA ARG A 510 19.60 17.30 34.45
C ARG A 510 21.12 17.21 34.60
N ASN A 511 21.87 18.32 34.67
CA ASN A 511 23.34 18.33 34.71
C ASN A 511 23.97 17.63 33.48
N TYR A 512 23.42 17.87 32.29
CA TYR A 512 23.93 17.37 31.01
C TYR A 512 25.02 18.31 30.49
N ARG A 513 26.24 18.15 31.03
CA ARG A 513 27.36 19.07 30.81
C ARG A 513 27.86 19.04 29.36
N GLU A 514 27.91 17.87 28.75
CA GLU A 514 28.40 17.71 27.38
C GLU A 514 27.44 18.38 26.39
N SER A 515 26.14 18.17 26.56
CA SER A 515 25.08 18.81 25.78
C SER A 515 25.08 20.32 25.95
N LEU A 516 25.15 20.82 27.20
CA LEU A 516 25.21 22.26 27.50
C LEU A 516 26.42 22.95 26.86
N ASN A 517 27.59 22.31 26.90
CA ASN A 517 28.81 22.86 26.31
C ASN A 517 28.70 23.02 24.79
N LEU A 518 28.01 22.11 24.10
CA LEU A 518 27.74 22.27 22.67
C LEU A 518 26.63 23.30 22.43
N PHE A 519 25.55 23.22 23.20
CA PHE A 519 24.40 24.12 23.10
C PHE A 519 24.83 25.59 23.19
N ASN A 520 25.62 25.95 24.21
CA ASN A 520 26.08 27.33 24.41
C ASN A 520 27.00 27.82 23.27
N ARG A 521 27.69 26.90 22.57
CA ARG A 521 28.53 27.27 21.42
C ARG A 521 27.71 27.52 20.16
N LEU A 522 26.65 26.75 19.94
CA LEU A 522 25.80 26.85 18.74
C LEU A 522 24.71 27.92 18.87
N TYR A 523 24.14 28.10 20.05
CA TYR A 523 22.92 28.90 20.26
C TYR A 523 23.17 30.06 21.22
N GLN A 524 24.07 30.96 20.84
CA GLN A 524 24.39 32.16 21.65
C GLN A 524 23.17 33.07 21.85
N GLU A 525 22.27 33.10 20.88
CA GLU A 525 20.98 33.81 20.91
C GLU A 525 20.06 33.44 22.07
N ALA A 526 20.22 32.24 22.66
CA ALA A 526 19.52 31.86 23.88
C ALA A 526 19.89 32.73 25.11
N GLU A 527 21.00 33.49 25.05
CA GLU A 527 21.44 34.39 26.13
C GLU A 527 20.98 35.85 25.92
N TYR A 528 20.65 36.26 24.70
CA TYR A 528 20.39 37.66 24.36
C TYR A 528 18.94 38.13 24.61
N GLY A 529 18.02 37.23 24.95
CA GLY A 529 16.61 37.55 25.22
C GLY A 529 16.34 38.47 26.42
N GLU A 530 17.35 38.81 27.22
CA GLU A 530 17.21 39.76 28.35
C GLU A 530 17.44 41.23 27.96
N ARG A 531 17.94 41.55 26.76
CA ARG A 531 18.35 42.93 26.41
C ARG A 531 17.38 43.72 25.53
N SER A 532 16.21 43.17 25.22
CA SER A 532 15.20 43.90 24.44
C SER A 532 13.80 43.45 24.84
N ALA A 533 13.35 43.97 25.99
CA ALA A 533 11.95 44.13 26.36
C ALA A 533 11.77 45.52 26.96
#